data_AF-A0A6I2QPI1-F1
#
_entry.id   AF-A0A6I2QPI1-F1
#
_cell.length_a   1.000
_cell.length_b   1.000
_cell.length_c   1.000
_cell.angle_alpha   90.00
_cell.angle_beta   90.00
_cell.angle_gamma   90.00
#
_symmetry.space_group_name_H-M   'P 1'
#
loop_
_entity.id
_entity.type
_entity.pdbx_description
1 polymer ?
#
loop_
_entity_poly.entity_id
_entity_poly.type
_entity_poly.pdbx_seq_one_letter_code
_entity_poly.pdbx_strand_id
1 'polypeptide(L)'
;MKETSREEFNLKGLIPMNLQLFADEENIEEQETQESEQQEQVTYTQEEFDKQLQSEADKRVTEALKTAKAKWESDYKDKLKKEKDEAARLAKMSAEDRAKEEFEKQKQDFEAERKQFERDRLELQVKKDLNEQGLNESFSSFLIGEDADSSLANIKAFKGAWDKALSEAVKEKLKGEPPKASPGQSETQDVFERLKEKYK
;
A
#
# COMPACT_ATOMS: atom_id res chain seq x y z
N MET A 1 -21.94 -56.57 -44.87
CA MET A 1 -20.67 -56.24 -44.20
C MET A 1 -20.69 -54.78 -43.79
N LYS A 2 -20.56 -54.53 -42.49
CA LYS A 2 -19.79 -53.47 -41.80
C LYS A 2 -20.51 -53.11 -40.51
N GLU A 3 -20.07 -53.79 -39.46
CA GLU A 3 -20.40 -53.55 -38.07
C GLU A 3 -19.91 -52.18 -37.63
N THR A 4 -20.72 -51.55 -36.80
CA THR A 4 -20.50 -50.28 -36.10
C THR A 4 -19.34 -50.41 -35.11
N SER A 5 -18.34 -49.54 -35.28
CA SER A 5 -17.22 -49.31 -34.36
C SER A 5 -17.72 -48.76 -33.01
N ARG A 6 -17.36 -49.41 -31.91
CA ARG A 6 -17.44 -48.87 -30.55
C ARG A 6 -16.02 -48.52 -30.11
N GLU A 7 -15.78 -47.22 -29.94
CA GLU A 7 -14.51 -46.66 -29.48
C GLU A 7 -14.25 -46.97 -27.99
N GLU A 8 -12.96 -47.00 -27.67
CA GLU A 8 -12.32 -47.68 -26.55
C GLU A 8 -12.53 -47.02 -25.18
N PHE A 9 -12.86 -47.82 -24.15
CA PHE A 9 -12.76 -47.40 -22.75
C PHE A 9 -11.28 -47.47 -22.31
N ASN A 10 -10.66 -46.30 -22.13
CA ASN A 10 -9.27 -46.17 -21.73
C ASN A 10 -9.11 -46.47 -20.22
N LEU A 11 -8.84 -47.73 -19.87
CA LEU A 11 -8.72 -48.25 -18.49
C LEU A 11 -7.34 -47.99 -17.83
N LYS A 12 -6.66 -46.89 -18.16
CA LYS A 12 -5.27 -46.62 -17.69
C LYS A 12 -5.16 -46.13 -16.23
N GLY A 13 -6.12 -46.47 -15.37
CA GLY A 13 -6.12 -46.04 -13.97
C GLY A 13 -6.77 -47.01 -12.98
N LEU A 14 -7.13 -48.23 -13.38
CA LEU A 14 -7.72 -49.20 -12.46
C LEU A 14 -6.61 -50.01 -11.76
N ILE A 15 -6.49 -49.83 -10.45
CA ILE A 15 -5.62 -50.62 -9.58
C ILE A 15 -6.00 -52.11 -9.73
N PRO A 16 -5.04 -53.04 -9.94
CA PRO A 16 -5.35 -54.46 -10.03
C PRO A 16 -5.90 -54.96 -8.68
N MET A 17 -7.20 -55.20 -8.62
CA MET A 17 -7.85 -55.86 -7.49
C MET A 17 -7.67 -57.38 -7.66
N ASN A 18 -6.82 -57.98 -6.83
CA ASN A 18 -6.69 -59.45 -6.76
C ASN A 18 -7.94 -60.03 -6.10
N LEU A 19 -8.91 -60.40 -6.94
CA LEU A 19 -10.16 -61.05 -6.52
C LEU A 19 -10.00 -62.54 -6.18
N GLN A 20 -8.76 -63.07 -6.24
CA GLN A 20 -8.43 -64.45 -5.89
C GLN A 20 -8.30 -64.70 -4.38
N LEU A 21 -8.48 -63.69 -3.53
CA LEU A 21 -8.40 -63.84 -2.06
C LEU A 21 -9.76 -64.16 -1.41
N PHE A 22 -10.84 -64.31 -2.17
CA PHE A 22 -12.21 -64.40 -1.63
C PHE A 22 -13.08 -65.56 -2.18
N ALA A 23 -12.50 -66.58 -2.81
CA ALA A 23 -13.26 -67.78 -3.19
C ALA A 23 -12.42 -69.04 -2.97
N ASP A 24 -12.75 -69.75 -1.90
CA ASP A 24 -12.25 -71.07 -1.56
C ASP A 24 -12.65 -72.15 -2.59
N GLU A 25 -11.84 -73.20 -2.58
CA GLU A 25 -12.11 -74.63 -2.82
C GLU A 25 -11.81 -75.34 -4.16
N GLU A 26 -11.13 -76.49 -3.98
CA GLU A 26 -10.88 -77.65 -4.85
C GLU A 26 -9.63 -77.69 -5.77
N ASN A 27 -8.53 -78.29 -5.28
CA ASN A 27 -8.19 -79.72 -5.48
C ASN A 27 -6.67 -79.96 -5.29
N ILE A 28 -6.34 -80.94 -4.45
CA ILE A 28 -5.02 -81.27 -3.92
C ILE A 28 -4.48 -82.50 -4.66
N GLU A 29 -3.26 -82.46 -5.20
CA GLU A 29 -2.47 -83.65 -5.51
C GLU A 29 -1.38 -83.84 -4.42
N GLU A 30 -1.25 -85.10 -4.02
CA GLU A 30 -0.50 -85.66 -2.91
C GLU A 30 1.02 -85.49 -3.01
N GLN A 31 1.69 -85.26 -1.89
CA GLN A 31 3.01 -85.85 -1.59
C GLN A 31 3.16 -86.06 -0.07
N GLU A 32 3.27 -87.32 0.33
CA GLU A 32 3.64 -87.75 1.68
C GLU A 32 5.11 -87.43 1.98
N THR A 33 5.38 -86.91 3.17
CA THR A 33 6.54 -87.34 3.98
C THR A 33 6.16 -87.15 5.45
N GLN A 34 6.14 -88.25 6.19
CA GLN A 34 5.91 -88.31 7.63
C GLN A 34 7.19 -87.94 8.39
N GLU A 35 7.08 -87.02 9.35
CA GLU A 35 7.86 -87.11 10.58
C GLU A 35 7.07 -86.50 11.73
N SER A 36 6.87 -87.33 12.74
CA SER A 36 6.09 -87.12 13.95
C SER A 36 6.83 -86.27 14.96
N GLU A 37 6.17 -85.29 15.59
CA GLU A 37 6.48 -84.88 16.97
C GLU A 37 5.33 -84.07 17.62
N GLN A 38 4.54 -84.80 18.43
CA GLN A 38 3.92 -84.42 19.71
C GLN A 38 3.02 -83.18 19.80
N GLN A 39 1.70 -83.45 19.81
CA GLN A 39 0.64 -82.58 20.30
C GLN A 39 0.65 -82.50 21.84
N GLU A 40 0.72 -81.29 22.40
CA GLU A 40 0.02 -80.99 23.65
C GLU A 40 -1.36 -80.41 23.30
N GLN A 41 -2.36 -81.29 23.21
CA GLN A 41 -3.74 -80.89 22.98
C GLN A 41 -4.35 -80.43 24.30
N VAL A 42 -4.41 -79.12 24.51
CA VAL A 42 -5.22 -78.51 25.58
C VAL A 42 -6.69 -78.59 25.17
N THR A 43 -7.43 -79.56 25.70
CA THR A 43 -8.90 -79.64 25.53
C THR A 43 -9.57 -78.61 26.43
N TYR A 44 -10.06 -77.51 25.84
CA TYR A 44 -11.03 -76.59 26.46
C TYR A 44 -12.45 -77.07 26.21
N THR A 45 -13.37 -76.84 27.15
CA THR A 45 -14.80 -77.03 26.90
C THR A 45 -15.30 -75.97 25.91
N GLN A 46 -16.29 -76.32 25.07
CA GLN A 46 -16.78 -75.47 23.98
C GLN A 46 -17.26 -74.08 24.48
N GLU A 47 -17.81 -74.02 25.69
CA GLU A 47 -18.22 -72.78 26.36
C GLU A 47 -17.05 -71.89 26.77
N GLU A 48 -15.91 -72.45 27.18
CA GLU A 48 -14.72 -71.68 27.56
C GLU A 48 -14.04 -71.08 26.33
N PHE A 49 -14.04 -71.80 25.21
CA PHE A 49 -13.52 -71.31 23.94
C PHE A 49 -14.34 -70.13 23.40
N ASP A 50 -15.67 -70.25 23.37
CA ASP A 50 -16.56 -69.17 22.94
C ASP A 50 -16.43 -67.93 23.83
N LYS A 51 -16.31 -68.13 25.15
CA LYS A 51 -16.12 -67.03 26.10
C LYS A 51 -14.77 -66.32 25.90
N GLN A 52 -13.72 -67.06 25.56
CA GLN A 52 -12.40 -66.50 25.30
C GLN A 52 -12.39 -65.73 23.97
N LEU A 53 -13.06 -66.25 22.94
CA LEU A 53 -13.25 -65.60 21.63
C LEU A 53 -14.06 -64.30 21.74
N GLN A 54 -15.15 -64.31 22.49
CA GLN A 54 -15.95 -63.11 22.77
C GLN A 54 -15.12 -62.06 23.51
N SER A 55 -14.30 -62.47 24.50
CA SER A 55 -13.43 -61.54 25.23
C SER A 55 -12.33 -60.93 24.35
N GLU A 56 -11.76 -61.71 23.42
CA GLU A 56 -10.78 -61.25 22.44
C GLU A 56 -11.43 -60.28 21.43
N ALA A 57 -12.65 -60.57 20.97
CA ALA A 57 -13.40 -59.72 20.06
C ALA A 57 -13.77 -58.38 20.71
N ASP A 58 -14.31 -58.39 21.93
CA ASP A 58 -14.65 -57.18 22.68
C ASP A 58 -13.41 -56.32 22.96
N LYS A 59 -12.27 -56.94 23.28
CA LYS A 59 -10.98 -56.24 23.43
C LYS A 59 -10.55 -55.56 22.13
N ARG A 60 -10.63 -56.26 20.99
CA ARG A 60 -10.28 -55.65 19.70
C ARG A 60 -11.23 -54.51 19.31
N VAL A 61 -12.52 -54.65 19.57
CA VAL A 61 -13.51 -53.60 19.28
C VAL A 61 -13.31 -52.38 20.18
N THR A 62 -13.06 -52.58 21.48
CA THR A 62 -12.79 -51.47 22.41
C THR A 62 -11.47 -50.75 22.11
N GLU A 63 -10.42 -51.48 21.73
CA GLU A 63 -9.15 -50.88 21.28
C GLU A 63 -9.31 -50.12 19.95
N ALA A 64 -10.07 -50.66 18.99
CA ALA A 64 -10.39 -49.97 17.74
C ALA A 64 -11.20 -48.69 17.99
N LEU A 65 -12.20 -48.73 18.87
CA LEU A 65 -13.00 -47.56 19.25
C LEU A 65 -12.17 -46.52 20.00
N LYS A 66 -11.27 -46.93 20.91
CA LYS A 66 -10.32 -46.01 21.55
C LYS A 66 -9.41 -45.34 20.54
N THR A 67 -8.88 -46.10 19.59
CA THR A 67 -7.97 -45.57 18.55
C THR A 67 -8.71 -44.62 17.61
N ALA A 68 -9.93 -44.95 17.22
CA ALA A 68 -10.80 -44.09 16.42
C ALA A 68 -11.13 -42.79 17.15
N LYS A 69 -11.51 -42.88 18.44
CA LYS A 69 -11.81 -41.72 19.27
C LYS A 69 -10.58 -40.83 19.48
N ALA A 70 -9.41 -41.43 19.73
CA ALA A 70 -8.15 -40.69 19.85
C ALA A 70 -7.76 -39.98 18.55
N LYS A 71 -7.94 -40.63 17.39
CA LYS A 71 -7.75 -39.99 16.08
C LYS A 71 -8.71 -38.82 15.87
N TRP A 72 -10.00 -39.01 16.12
CA TRP A 72 -10.98 -37.93 15.99
C TRP A 72 -10.72 -36.76 16.93
N GLU A 73 -10.31 -37.04 18.17
CA GLU A 73 -10.01 -36.00 19.14
C GLU A 73 -8.74 -35.22 18.76
N SER A 74 -7.75 -35.90 18.17
CA SER A 74 -6.56 -35.25 17.59
C SER A 74 -6.91 -34.40 16.38
N ASP A 75 -7.65 -34.95 15.41
CA ASP A 75 -8.06 -34.24 14.20
C ASP A 75 -8.93 -33.02 14.53
N TYR A 76 -9.79 -33.14 15.54
CA TYR A 76 -10.62 -32.03 16.01
C TYR A 76 -9.78 -30.94 16.66
N LYS A 77 -8.83 -31.30 17.54
CA LYS A 77 -7.90 -30.33 18.15
C LYS A 77 -7.04 -29.62 17.10
N ASP A 78 -6.58 -30.34 16.08
CA ASP A 78 -5.77 -29.76 15.00
C ASP A 78 -6.58 -28.81 14.12
N LYS A 79 -7.83 -29.16 13.79
CA LYS A 79 -8.75 -28.24 13.09
C LYS A 79 -9.01 -26.98 13.92
N LEU A 80 -9.27 -27.14 15.22
CA LEU A 80 -9.59 -26.04 16.12
C LEU A 80 -8.37 -25.13 16.36
N LYS A 81 -7.14 -25.67 16.35
CA LYS A 81 -5.91 -24.88 16.33
C LYS A 81 -5.76 -24.12 15.02
N LYS A 82 -5.90 -24.79 13.88
CA LYS A 82 -5.78 -24.15 12.55
C LYS A 82 -6.78 -23.01 12.38
N GLU A 83 -8.04 -23.21 12.75
CA GLU A 83 -9.06 -22.16 12.67
C GLU A 83 -8.74 -20.97 13.59
N LYS A 84 -8.22 -21.23 14.80
CA LYS A 84 -7.80 -20.15 15.71
C LYS A 84 -6.58 -19.40 15.19
N ASP A 85 -5.59 -20.11 14.67
CA ASP A 85 -4.36 -19.52 14.14
C ASP A 85 -4.65 -18.72 12.86
N GLU A 86 -5.55 -19.21 12.00
CA GLU A 86 -5.96 -18.54 10.77
C GLU A 86 -6.84 -17.31 11.08
N ALA A 87 -7.78 -17.42 12.01
CA ALA A 87 -8.57 -16.27 12.48
C ALA A 87 -7.68 -15.22 13.17
N ALA A 88 -6.71 -15.63 13.99
CA ALA A 88 -5.75 -14.73 14.63
C ALA A 88 -4.84 -14.05 13.60
N ARG A 89 -4.38 -14.79 12.59
CA ARG A 89 -3.56 -14.27 11.48
C ARG A 89 -4.37 -13.29 10.62
N LEU A 90 -5.61 -13.62 10.27
CA LEU A 90 -6.51 -12.71 9.53
C LEU A 90 -6.82 -11.44 10.32
N ALA A 91 -7.09 -11.56 11.62
CA ALA A 91 -7.34 -10.43 12.50
C ALA A 91 -6.09 -9.54 12.66
N LYS A 92 -4.90 -10.15 12.85
CA LYS A 92 -3.63 -9.41 12.89
C LYS A 92 -3.35 -8.69 11.58
N MET A 93 -3.53 -9.36 10.44
CA MET A 93 -3.31 -8.76 9.13
C MET A 93 -4.27 -7.57 8.91
N SER A 94 -5.55 -7.71 9.26
CA SER A 94 -6.51 -6.60 9.19
C SER A 94 -6.14 -5.42 10.10
N ALA A 95 -5.55 -5.67 11.28
CA ALA A 95 -5.14 -4.63 12.20
C ALA A 95 -3.83 -3.94 11.76
N GLU A 96 -2.84 -4.71 11.30
CA GLU A 96 -1.57 -4.18 10.78
C GLU A 96 -1.77 -3.41 9.49
N ASP A 97 -2.63 -3.87 8.58
CA ASP A 97 -2.90 -3.17 7.33
C ASP A 97 -3.65 -1.86 7.56
N ARG A 98 -4.61 -1.82 8.50
CA ARG A 98 -5.23 -0.55 8.94
C ARG A 98 -4.22 0.39 9.56
N ALA A 99 -3.33 -0.11 10.42
CA ALA A 99 -2.30 0.71 11.04
C ALA A 99 -1.32 1.28 10.01
N LYS A 100 -0.97 0.50 8.97
CA LYS A 100 -0.13 0.98 7.86
C LYS A 100 -0.85 2.05 7.04
N GLU A 101 -2.11 1.86 6.71
CA GLU A 101 -2.88 2.83 5.93
C GLU A 101 -3.08 4.14 6.72
N GLU A 102 -3.40 4.05 8.02
CA GLU A 102 -3.47 5.22 8.90
C GLU A 102 -2.11 5.91 9.03
N PHE A 103 -1.01 5.16 9.13
CA PHE A 103 0.34 5.72 9.18
C PHE A 103 0.74 6.39 7.86
N GLU A 104 0.45 5.76 6.72
CA GLU A 104 0.73 6.32 5.39
C GLU A 104 -0.08 7.59 5.17
N LYS A 105 -1.35 7.60 5.57
CA LYS A 105 -2.21 8.78 5.52
C LYS A 105 -1.67 9.90 6.41
N GLN A 106 -1.35 9.60 7.67
CA GLN A 106 -0.74 10.58 8.58
C GLN A 106 0.60 11.10 8.05
N LYS A 107 1.41 10.25 7.42
CA LYS A 107 2.67 10.65 6.82
C LYS A 107 2.46 11.58 5.63
N GLN A 108 1.48 11.29 4.77
CA GLN A 108 1.13 12.18 3.65
C GLN A 108 0.61 13.53 4.15
N ASP A 109 -0.27 13.53 5.14
CA ASP A 109 -0.79 14.74 5.77
C ASP A 109 0.35 15.54 6.42
N PHE A 110 1.26 14.87 7.13
CA PHE A 110 2.42 15.49 7.74
C PHE A 110 3.41 16.07 6.70
N GLU A 111 3.66 15.37 5.60
CA GLU A 111 4.52 15.88 4.52
C GLU A 111 3.89 17.09 3.82
N ALA A 112 2.57 17.10 3.64
CA ALA A 112 1.85 18.23 3.08
C ALA A 112 1.91 19.44 4.02
N GLU A 113 1.63 19.24 5.31
CA GLU A 113 1.72 20.28 6.34
C GLU A 113 3.15 20.80 6.50
N ARG A 114 4.15 19.91 6.45
CA ARG A 114 5.56 20.31 6.50
C ARG A 114 5.95 21.17 5.32
N LYS A 115 5.52 20.83 4.10
CA LYS A 115 5.78 21.65 2.91
C LYS A 115 5.10 23.02 2.99
N GLN A 116 3.86 23.07 3.47
CA GLN A 116 3.15 24.33 3.71
C GLN A 116 3.88 25.18 4.75
N PHE A 117 4.26 24.58 5.88
CA PHE A 117 5.02 25.27 6.92
C PHE A 117 6.39 25.77 6.44
N GLU A 118 7.11 24.99 5.64
CA GLU A 118 8.37 25.40 5.03
C GLU A 118 8.18 26.60 4.08
N ARG A 119 7.10 26.60 3.28
CA ARG A 119 6.74 27.73 2.42
C ARG A 119 6.35 28.96 3.23
N ASP A 120 5.50 28.82 4.24
CA ASP A 120 5.05 29.92 5.10
C ASP A 120 6.23 30.52 5.89
N ARG A 121 7.12 29.68 6.40
CA ARG A 121 8.35 30.12 7.08
C ARG A 121 9.23 30.92 6.12
N LEU A 122 9.41 30.44 4.89
CA LEU A 122 10.17 31.15 3.87
C LEU A 122 9.49 32.48 3.52
N GLU A 123 8.17 32.49 3.37
CA GLU A 123 7.40 33.71 3.10
C GLU A 123 7.55 34.75 4.21
N LEU A 124 7.46 34.33 5.46
CA LEU A 124 7.69 35.19 6.62
C LEU A 124 9.11 35.77 6.63
N GLN A 125 10.13 34.97 6.28
CA GLN A 125 11.50 35.45 6.16
C GLN A 125 11.61 36.50 5.04
N VAL A 126 11.07 36.20 3.87
CA VAL A 126 11.06 37.10 2.71
C VAL A 126 10.30 38.40 3.01
N LYS A 127 9.18 38.34 3.72
CA LYS A 127 8.43 39.53 4.17
C LYS A 127 9.28 40.42 5.08
N LYS A 128 10.03 39.82 6.01
CA LYS A 128 10.96 40.57 6.88
C LYS A 128 12.06 41.23 6.05
N ASP A 129 12.72 40.47 5.18
CA ASP A 129 13.79 40.97 4.32
C ASP A 129 13.30 42.08 3.38
N LEU A 130 12.07 41.97 2.87
CA LEU A 130 11.41 43.02 2.07
C LEU A 130 11.17 44.29 2.88
N ASN A 131 10.65 44.16 4.10
CA ASN A 131 10.36 45.28 4.98
C ASN A 131 11.66 45.99 5.39
N GLU A 132 12.73 45.25 5.70
CA GLU A 132 14.08 45.81 5.93
C GLU A 132 14.60 46.59 4.72
N GLN A 133 14.25 46.15 3.51
CA GLN A 133 14.59 46.85 2.27
C GLN A 133 13.60 47.97 1.91
N GLY A 134 12.59 48.26 2.74
CA GLY A 134 11.60 49.32 2.50
C GLY A 134 10.63 49.00 1.35
N LEU A 135 10.49 47.73 0.98
CA LEU A 135 9.56 47.25 -0.03
C LEU A 135 8.31 46.67 0.64
N ASN A 136 7.16 46.77 -0.05
CA ASN A 136 5.89 46.28 0.50
C ASN A 136 5.88 44.75 0.59
N GLU A 137 5.41 44.22 1.73
CA GLU A 137 5.27 42.79 2.02
C GLU A 137 4.39 42.03 0.99
N SER A 138 3.52 42.73 0.27
CA SER A 138 2.70 42.17 -0.81
C SER A 138 3.54 41.55 -1.94
N PHE A 139 4.78 42.02 -2.13
CA PHE A 139 5.69 41.47 -3.14
C PHE A 139 6.36 40.14 -2.73
N SER A 140 6.17 39.69 -1.48
CA SER A 140 6.77 38.45 -0.97
C SER A 140 6.41 37.24 -1.83
N SER A 141 5.14 37.09 -2.20
CA SER A 141 4.65 36.00 -3.07
C SER A 141 5.35 35.93 -4.44
N PHE A 142 5.82 37.06 -4.96
CA PHE A 142 6.51 37.14 -6.26
C PHE A 142 8.03 36.97 -6.14
N LEU A 143 8.60 37.30 -4.98
CA LEU A 143 10.05 37.31 -4.76
C LEU A 143 10.56 36.09 -3.98
N ILE A 144 9.65 35.23 -3.48
CA ILE A 144 9.98 33.91 -2.92
C ILE A 144 10.61 33.02 -4.01
N GLY A 145 11.83 32.58 -3.76
CA GLY A 145 12.55 31.58 -4.55
C GLY A 145 12.49 30.18 -3.95
N GLU A 146 13.41 29.31 -4.37
CA GLU A 146 13.59 27.98 -3.77
C GLU A 146 14.05 28.12 -2.31
N ASP A 147 15.01 29.00 -2.07
CA ASP A 147 15.65 29.22 -0.77
C ASP A 147 15.63 30.69 -0.33
N ALA A 148 15.93 30.93 0.95
CA ALA A 148 16.04 32.28 1.53
C ALA A 148 17.09 33.14 0.80
N ASP A 149 18.25 32.57 0.47
CA ASP A 149 19.33 33.28 -0.23
C ASP A 149 18.93 33.70 -1.65
N SER A 150 18.24 32.80 -2.38
CA SER A 150 17.70 33.09 -3.72
C SER A 150 16.65 34.19 -3.66
N SER A 151 15.80 34.17 -2.62
CA SER A 151 14.77 35.18 -2.41
C SER A 151 15.41 36.53 -2.09
N LEU A 152 16.44 36.58 -1.25
CA LEU A 152 17.19 37.79 -0.95
C LEU A 152 17.88 38.39 -2.18
N ALA A 153 18.44 37.54 -3.04
CA ALA A 153 19.02 37.97 -4.32
C ALA A 153 17.95 38.59 -5.24
N ASN A 154 16.77 37.97 -5.33
CA ASN A 154 15.64 38.49 -6.08
C ASN A 154 15.15 39.84 -5.53
N ILE A 155 15.05 39.98 -4.20
CA ILE A 155 14.68 41.24 -3.54
C ILE A 155 15.67 42.36 -3.91
N LYS A 156 16.98 42.10 -3.85
CA LYS A 156 18.01 43.08 -4.19
C LYS A 156 17.96 43.49 -5.66
N ALA A 157 17.79 42.53 -6.56
CA ALA A 157 17.64 42.80 -8.00
C ALA A 157 16.38 43.61 -8.29
N PHE A 158 15.25 43.23 -7.68
CA PHE A 158 13.99 43.94 -7.80
C PHE A 158 14.09 45.38 -7.28
N LYS A 159 14.70 45.59 -6.11
CA LYS A 159 14.92 46.92 -5.54
C LYS A 159 15.69 47.83 -6.48
N GLY A 160 16.80 47.35 -7.06
CA GLY A 160 17.59 48.14 -8.00
C GLY A 160 16.80 48.56 -9.25
N ALA A 161 15.99 47.64 -9.80
CA ALA A 161 15.12 47.94 -10.93
C ALA A 161 13.98 48.90 -10.54
N TRP A 162 13.39 48.71 -9.37
CA TRP A 162 12.31 49.53 -8.82
C TRP A 162 12.75 50.97 -8.59
N ASP A 163 13.86 51.18 -7.91
CA ASP A 163 14.39 52.52 -7.63
C ASP A 163 14.73 53.26 -8.93
N LYS A 164 15.27 52.55 -9.92
CA LYS A 164 15.53 53.12 -11.26
C LYS A 164 14.23 53.55 -11.95
N ALA A 165 13.24 52.66 -12.02
CA ALA A 165 11.95 52.95 -12.63
C ALA A 165 11.21 54.08 -11.90
N LEU A 166 11.28 54.12 -10.57
CA LEU A 166 10.71 55.20 -9.76
C LEU A 166 11.42 56.53 -10.05
N SER A 167 12.75 56.53 -10.15
CA SER A 167 13.51 57.73 -10.51
C SER A 167 13.16 58.26 -11.90
N GLU A 168 12.91 57.37 -12.87
CA GLU A 168 12.49 57.72 -14.23
C GLU A 168 11.06 58.26 -14.23
N ALA A 169 10.14 57.59 -13.55
CA ALA A 169 8.76 58.05 -13.40
C ALA A 169 8.68 59.42 -12.69
N VAL A 170 9.47 59.63 -11.63
CA VAL A 170 9.55 60.91 -10.92
C VAL A 170 10.15 61.98 -11.83
N LYS A 171 11.18 61.67 -12.62
CA LYS A 171 11.72 62.60 -13.63
C LYS A 171 10.70 62.96 -14.72
N GLU A 172 9.88 62.00 -15.17
CA GLU A 172 8.80 62.29 -16.11
C GLU A 172 7.71 63.16 -15.49
N LYS A 173 7.31 62.89 -14.25
CA LYS A 173 6.35 63.74 -13.51
C LYS A 173 6.92 65.14 -13.26
N LEU A 174 8.21 65.26 -12.95
CA LEU A 174 8.91 66.53 -12.77
C LEU A 174 9.12 67.29 -14.08
N LYS A 175 9.27 66.59 -15.22
CA LYS A 175 9.29 67.24 -16.53
C LYS A 175 8.01 68.06 -16.77
N GLY A 176 6.91 67.70 -16.11
CA GLY A 176 5.66 68.46 -16.06
C GLY A 176 4.97 68.54 -17.42
N GLU A 177 3.66 68.81 -17.42
CA GLU A 177 3.06 69.38 -18.62
C GLU A 177 3.63 70.79 -18.79
N PRO A 178 4.15 71.16 -19.98
CA PRO A 178 4.54 72.54 -20.21
C PRO A 178 3.33 73.43 -19.93
N PRO A 179 3.50 74.58 -19.24
CA PRO A 179 2.39 75.48 -18.98
C PRO A 179 1.70 75.75 -20.31
N LYS A 180 0.38 75.50 -20.37
CA LYS A 180 -0.46 75.87 -21.52
C LYS A 180 -0.26 77.38 -21.71
N ALA A 181 0.57 77.75 -22.67
CA ALA A 181 0.69 79.13 -23.08
C ALA A 181 -0.70 79.57 -23.50
N SER A 182 -1.33 80.41 -22.68
CA SER A 182 -2.49 81.15 -23.13
C SER A 182 -2.03 81.98 -24.34
N PRO A 183 -2.66 81.89 -25.51
CA PRO A 183 -2.31 82.74 -26.64
C PRO A 183 -2.77 84.15 -26.30
N GLY A 184 -1.89 84.95 -25.70
CA GLY A 184 -2.21 86.33 -25.33
C GLY A 184 -1.05 87.04 -24.65
N GLN A 185 -0.50 88.02 -25.39
CA GLN A 185 0.38 89.11 -24.96
C GLN A 185 1.88 88.79 -24.85
N SER A 186 2.53 88.73 -26.02
CA SER A 186 3.91 89.18 -26.19
C SER A 186 3.96 90.73 -26.17
N GLU A 187 3.90 91.36 -24.99
CA GLU A 187 4.05 92.82 -24.86
C GLU A 187 5.46 93.27 -24.49
N THR A 188 6.44 92.37 -24.37
CA THR A 188 7.78 92.75 -23.88
C THR A 188 8.73 93.28 -24.96
N GLN A 189 8.44 93.06 -26.25
CA GLN A 189 9.25 93.63 -27.35
C GLN A 189 8.66 94.95 -27.89
N ASP A 190 7.34 95.15 -27.83
CA ASP A 190 6.65 96.35 -28.33
C ASP A 190 6.81 97.60 -27.45
N VAL A 191 7.00 97.43 -26.14
CA VAL A 191 7.00 98.57 -25.20
C VAL A 191 8.25 99.43 -25.35
N PHE A 192 9.40 98.83 -25.66
CA PHE A 192 10.66 99.57 -25.80
C PHE A 192 10.73 100.35 -27.12
N GLU A 193 10.16 99.82 -28.21
CA GLU A 193 10.06 100.50 -29.50
C GLU A 193 9.07 101.66 -29.47
N ARG A 194 7.91 101.49 -28.82
CA ARG A 194 6.93 102.57 -28.60
C ARG A 194 7.49 103.71 -27.74
N LEU A 195 8.37 103.41 -26.79
CA LEU A 195 9.03 104.44 -25.99
C LEU A 195 10.06 105.23 -26.80
N LYS A 196 10.74 104.56 -27.74
CA LYS A 196 11.76 105.19 -28.60
C LYS A 196 11.18 106.15 -29.64
N GLU A 197 9.97 105.88 -30.12
CA GLU A 197 9.25 106.81 -31.03
C GLU A 197 8.71 108.05 -30.32
N LYS A 198 8.41 107.97 -29.01
CA LYS A 198 7.84 109.09 -28.25
C LYS A 198 8.85 110.20 -27.93
N TYR A 199 10.14 109.94 -28.09
CA TYR A 199 11.24 110.86 -27.78
C TYR A 199 12.10 111.21 -29.00
N LYS A 200 11.56 111.03 -30.21
CA LYS A 200 12.18 111.44 -31.48
C LYS A 200 11.40 112.61 -32.08
#